data_AF-A0A553NFK0-F1
#
_entry.id   AF-A0A553NFK0-F1
#
_cell.length_a   1.000
_cell.length_b   1.000
_cell.length_c   1.000
_cell.angle_alpha   90.00
_cell.angle_beta   90.00
_cell.angle_gamma   90.00
#
_symmetry.space_group_name_H-M   'P 1'
#
loop_
_entity.id
_entity.type
_entity.pdbx_description
1 polymer ?
#
loop_
_entity_poly.entity_id
_entity_poly.type
_entity_poly.pdbx_seq_one_letter_code
_entity_poly.pdbx_strand_id
1 'polypeptide(L)'
;MEDIRRKAMVKLSCAGIGPTAPAIKNIKGYGKSTKYSVYIAWRDSGKDGRKAHGSRSDKICTLIFLEGLKRSIKNIPETPNSPD
;
A
#
# COMPACT_ATOMS: atom_id res chain seq x y z
N MET A 1 22.44 15.00 -12.94
CA MET A 1 22.06 15.38 -11.55
C MET A 1 20.89 14.57 -11.00
N GLU A 2 19.92 14.16 -11.83
CA GLU A 2 18.74 13.41 -11.39
C GLU A 2 19.06 12.02 -10.81
N ASP A 3 20.00 11.31 -11.43
CA ASP A 3 20.47 9.99 -10.97
C ASP A 3 21.04 10.01 -9.54
N ILE A 4 21.79 11.05 -9.19
CA ILE A 4 22.41 11.20 -7.86
C ILE A 4 21.32 11.39 -6.79
N ARG A 5 20.29 12.18 -7.10
CA ARG A 5 19.15 12.43 -6.19
C ARG A 5 18.30 11.18 -6.01
N ARG A 6 18.04 10.45 -7.10
CA ARG A 6 17.31 9.17 -7.06
C ARG A 6 18.06 8.13 -6.25
N LYS A 7 19.38 7.99 -6.46
CA LYS A 7 20.24 7.09 -5.65
C LYS A 7 20.24 7.47 -4.18
N ALA A 8 20.32 8.77 -3.85
CA ALA A 8 20.25 9.25 -2.48
C ALA A 8 18.89 8.92 -1.82
N MET A 9 17.77 9.12 -2.54
CA MET A 9 16.44 8.74 -2.05
C MET A 9 16.35 7.23 -1.78
N VAL A 10 16.75 6.42 -2.74
CA VAL A 10 16.73 4.95 -2.61
C VAL A 10 17.57 4.50 -1.42
N LYS A 11 18.77 5.07 -1.22
CA LYS A 11 19.63 4.75 -0.07
C LYS A 11 18.97 5.08 1.27
N LEU A 12 18.29 6.22 1.39
CA LEU A 12 17.54 6.60 2.59
C LEU A 12 16.33 5.66 2.80
N SER A 13 15.61 5.32 1.73
CA SER A 13 14.45 4.42 1.81
C SER A 13 14.85 2.99 2.19
N CYS A 14 16.00 2.50 1.71
CA CYS A 14 16.61 1.24 2.15
C CYS A 14 16.93 1.25 3.66
N ALA A 15 17.26 2.41 4.24
CA ALA A 15 17.46 2.56 5.67
C ALA A 15 16.15 2.69 6.47
N GLY A 16 14.99 2.46 5.84
CA GLY A 16 13.67 2.54 6.48
C GLY A 16 13.13 3.96 6.62
N ILE A 17 13.79 4.95 6.02
CA ILE A 17 13.38 6.36 6.13
C ILE A 17 12.21 6.62 5.16
N GLY A 18 11.07 7.00 5.73
CA GLY A 18 9.86 7.32 4.97
C GLY A 18 9.93 8.66 4.23
N PRO A 19 9.07 8.88 3.22
CA PRO A 19 9.10 10.06 2.34
C PRO A 19 8.77 11.38 3.06
N THR A 20 8.18 11.31 4.25
CA THR A 20 7.85 12.46 5.09
C THR A 20 9.01 12.92 5.96
N ALA A 21 10.06 12.11 6.10
CA ALA A 21 11.20 12.40 6.94
C ALA A 21 11.99 13.63 6.43
N PRO A 22 12.62 14.40 7.34
CA PRO A 22 13.41 15.58 6.98
C PRO A 22 14.51 15.25 5.96
N ALA A 23 15.16 14.09 6.10
CA ALA A 23 16.23 13.63 5.21
C ALA A 23 15.79 13.51 3.75
N ILE A 24 14.53 13.09 3.49
CA ILE A 24 13.98 13.00 2.13
C ILE A 24 13.38 14.34 1.69
N LYS A 25 12.68 15.06 2.58
CA LYS A 25 12.12 16.40 2.29
C LYS A 25 13.19 17.40 1.87
N ASN A 26 14.37 17.36 2.47
CA ASN A 26 15.45 18.32 2.23
C ASN A 26 16.27 18.04 0.96
N ILE A 27 15.98 16.95 0.23
CA ILE A 27 16.62 16.70 -1.07
C ILE A 27 16.21 17.82 -2.03
N LYS A 28 17.17 18.67 -2.38
CA LYS A 28 16.96 19.80 -3.31
C LYS A 28 16.68 19.29 -4.71
N GLY A 29 15.79 19.99 -5.43
CA GLY A 29 15.49 19.70 -6.83
C GLY A 29 14.49 18.57 -7.08
N TYR A 30 13.80 18.08 -6.04
CA TYR A 30 12.59 17.28 -6.21
C TYR A 30 11.41 17.90 -5.46
N GLY A 31 10.29 18.04 -6.19
CA GLY A 31 9.01 18.39 -5.61
C GLY A 31 8.49 17.31 -4.67
N LYS A 32 7.53 17.67 -3.81
CA LYS A 32 6.92 16.74 -2.85
C LYS A 32 6.31 15.52 -3.55
N SER A 33 5.62 15.74 -4.67
CA SER A 33 5.01 14.69 -5.50
C SER A 33 6.06 13.74 -6.07
N THR A 34 7.14 14.27 -6.64
CA THR A 34 8.23 13.47 -7.22
C THR A 34 8.96 12.62 -6.17
N LYS A 35 9.18 13.17 -4.97
CA LYS A 35 9.73 12.38 -3.85
C LYS A 35 8.83 11.20 -3.50
N TYR A 36 7.52 11.44 -3.46
CA TYR A 36 6.56 10.40 -3.15
C TYR A 36 6.50 9.33 -4.25
N SER A 37 6.50 9.72 -5.54
CA SER A 37 6.47 8.76 -6.65
C SER A 37 7.73 7.91 -6.72
N VAL A 38 8.92 8.50 -6.50
CA VAL A 38 10.19 7.75 -6.43
C VAL A 38 10.19 6.75 -5.28
N TYR A 39 9.67 7.16 -4.12
CA TYR A 39 9.54 6.27 -2.97
C TYR A 39 8.57 5.11 -3.22
N ILE A 40 7.40 5.40 -3.79
CA ILE A 40 6.40 4.37 -4.13
C ILE A 40 6.95 3.42 -5.19
N ALA A 41 7.58 3.93 -6.25
CA ALA A 41 8.21 3.09 -7.27
C ALA A 41 9.32 2.20 -6.70
N TRP A 42 10.11 2.70 -5.75
CA TRP A 42 11.09 1.86 -5.04
C TRP A 42 10.41 0.80 -4.17
N ARG A 43 9.38 1.17 -3.40
CA ARG A 43 8.62 0.24 -2.56
C ARG A 43 7.97 -0.87 -3.38
N ASP A 44 7.29 -0.51 -4.46
CA ASP A 44 6.56 -1.42 -5.33
C ASP A 44 7.52 -2.30 -6.15
N SER A 45 8.77 -1.87 -6.35
CA SER A 45 9.82 -2.72 -6.96
C SER A 45 10.26 -3.89 -6.07
N GLY A 46 9.71 -4.04 -4.86
CA GLY A 46 10.04 -5.13 -3.94
C GLY A 46 11.44 -5.05 -3.34
N LYS A 47 12.15 -3.94 -3.58
CA LYS A 47 13.47 -3.63 -2.98
C LYS A 47 13.36 -3.09 -1.56
N ASP A 48 12.12 -2.89 -1.10
CA ASP A 48 11.83 -2.62 0.30
C ASP A 48 12.03 -3.90 1.11
N GLY A 49 13.12 -3.94 1.88
CA GLY A 49 13.41 -5.05 2.80
C GLY A 49 12.43 -5.11 3.99
N ARG A 50 11.44 -4.22 4.09
CA ARG A 50 10.36 -4.37 5.06
C ARG A 50 9.63 -5.67 4.77
N LYS A 51 9.68 -6.57 5.76
CA LYS A 51 8.75 -7.70 5.82
C LYS A 51 7.35 -7.16 5.57
N ALA A 52 6.65 -7.77 4.61
CA ALA A 52 5.22 -7.56 4.46
C ALA A 52 4.60 -7.67 5.85
N HIS A 53 3.69 -6.75 6.17
CA HIS A 53 2.98 -6.85 7.44
C HIS A 53 2.37 -8.25 7.50
N GLY A 54 2.68 -8.99 8.56
CA GLY A 54 2.11 -10.33 8.76
C GLY A 54 0.59 -10.24 8.63
N SER A 55 -0.01 -11.30 8.09
CA SER A 55 -1.46 -11.42 7.98
C SER A 55 -2.10 -10.95 9.29
N ARG A 56 -2.94 -9.92 9.24
CA ARG A 56 -3.67 -9.45 10.41
C ARG A 56 -4.46 -10.64 10.97
N SER A 57 -4.17 -11.05 12.21
CA SER A 57 -4.81 -12.21 12.84
C SER A 57 -6.31 -12.01 13.03
N ASP A 58 -6.78 -10.75 13.07
CA ASP A 58 -8.20 -10.41 13.03
C ASP A 58 -8.88 -10.69 11.67
N LYS A 59 -8.10 -10.95 10.62
CA LYS A 59 -8.60 -11.37 9.30
C LYS A 59 -8.60 -12.88 9.12
N ILE A 60 -8.45 -13.66 10.17
CA ILE A 60 -8.70 -15.10 10.09
C ILE A 60 -10.19 -15.26 9.75
N CYS A 61 -10.45 -15.72 8.53
CA CYS A 61 -11.77 -16.09 8.06
C CYS A 61 -12.24 -17.30 8.89
N THR A 62 -12.87 -17.06 10.03
CA THR A 62 -13.40 -18.13 10.86
C THR A 62 -14.60 -18.76 10.15
N LEU A 63 -14.88 -20.03 10.43
CA LEU A 63 -16.08 -20.70 9.91
C LEU A 63 -17.36 -19.90 10.25
N ILE A 64 -17.38 -19.24 11.41
CA ILE A 64 -18.46 -18.35 11.86
C ILE A 64 -18.59 -17.13 10.94
N PHE A 65 -17.48 -16.48 10.59
CA PHE A 65 -17.49 -15.36 9.64
C PHE A 65 -18.01 -15.79 8.27
N LEU A 66 -17.58 -16.95 7.77
CA LEU A 66 -18.06 -17.51 6.50
C LEU A 66 -19.55 -17.84 6.54
N GLU A 67 -20.06 -18.37 7.66
CA GLU A 67 -21.48 -18.67 7.83
C GLU A 67 -22.32 -17.39 7.88
N GLY A 68 -21.86 -16.37 8.61
CA GLY A 68 -22.48 -15.05 8.65
C GLY A 68 -22.52 -14.39 7.26
N LEU A 69 -21.42 -14.50 6.50
CA LEU A 69 -21.34 -13.97 5.14
C LEU A 69 -22.31 -14.69 4.20
N LYS A 70 -22.40 -16.03 4.27
CA LYS A 70 -23.38 -16.80 3.49
C LYS A 70 -24.82 -16.37 3.79
N ARG A 71 -25.16 -16.16 5.07
CA ARG A 71 -26.49 -15.66 5.46
C ARG A 71 -26.73 -14.24 4.93
N SER A 72 -25.73 -13.37 4.99
CA SER A 72 -25.84 -12.01 4.49
C SER A 72 -26.05 -11.96 2.98
N ILE A 73 -25.34 -12.79 2.20
CA ILE A 73 -25.50 -12.87 0.74
C ILE A 73 -26.87 -13.45 0.37
N LYS A 74 -27.32 -14.49 1.09
CA LYS A 74 -28.64 -15.10 0.86
C LYS A 74 -29.82 -14.18 1.20
N ASN A 75 -29.61 -13.20 2.09
CA ASN A 75 -30.60 -12.20 2.46
C ASN A 75 -30.54 -10.91 1.62
N ILE A 76 -29.67 -10.84 0.60
CA ILE A 76 -29.76 -9.76 -0.37
C ILE A 76 -31.06 -10.01 -1.15
N PRO A 77 -32.06 -9.12 -1.09
CA PRO A 77 -33.25 -9.29 -1.90
C PRO A 77 -32.80 -9.29 -3.35
N GLU A 78 -33.13 -10.36 -4.08
CA GLU A 78 -33.01 -10.37 -5.53
C GLU A 78 -33.73 -9.11 -6.03
N THR A 79 -32.99 -8.19 -6.63
CA THR A 79 -33.58 -7.11 -7.42
C THR A 79 -34.57 -7.78 -8.37
N PRO A 80 -35.88 -7.46 -8.33
CA PRO A 80 -36.83 -8.10 -9.21
C PRO A 80 -36.38 -7.81 -10.63
N ASN A 81 -35.99 -8.86 -11.35
CA ASN A 81 -35.84 -8.79 -12.80
C ASN A 81 -37.21 -8.38 -13.34
N SER A 82 -37.34 -7.14 -13.76
CA SER A 82 -38.52 -6.66 -14.48
C SER A 82 -38.63 -7.48 -15.77
N PRO A 83 -39.70 -8.24 -16.01
CA PRO A 83 -39.99 -8.72 -17.36
C PRO A 83 -40.57 -7.55 -18.17
N ASP A 84 -40.08 -7.41 -19.40
CA ASP A 84 -40.66 -6.57 -20.47
C ASP A 84 -42.12 -6.96 -20.78
#